data_AF-A0A2G4SZB9-F1
#
_entry.id   AF-A0A2G4SZB9-F1
#
_cell.length_a   1.000
_cell.length_b   1.000
_cell.length_c   1.000
_cell.angle_alpha   90.00
_cell.angle_beta   90.00
_cell.angle_gamma   90.00
#
_symmetry.space_group_name_H-M   'P 1'
#
loop_
_entity.id
_entity.type
_entity.pdbx_description
1 polymer ?
#
loop_
_entity_poly.entity_id
_entity_poly.type
_entity_poly.pdbx_seq_one_letter_code
_entity_poly.pdbx_strand_id
1 'polypeptide(L)'
;MKPISTIEEILEVELQKDDNNSIYVVNAIIKDYKPKPIEKWVWKWCDTCQKRFDTENHSTTCPICDAAFEYVFQIAFLLENNGLVLLAYAFNQHCKNLFPNYTPKEVYENEAKRRELEIMVSSLCNGRQFRIGLKSYRNPREELSFAIVNTKFIIE
;
A
#
# COMPACT_ATOMS: atom_id res chain seq x y z
N MET A 1 -22.16 8.57 -6.26
CA MET A 1 -21.22 7.43 -6.26
C MET A 1 -20.28 7.58 -7.44
N LYS A 2 -18.95 7.41 -7.27
CA LYS A 2 -18.05 7.31 -8.44
C LYS A 2 -18.36 6.03 -9.23
N PRO A 3 -18.34 6.08 -10.58
CA PRO A 3 -18.50 4.88 -11.40
C PRO A 3 -17.36 3.89 -11.14
N ILE A 4 -17.64 2.61 -11.40
CA ILE A 4 -16.63 1.55 -11.33
C ILE A 4 -15.89 1.55 -12.65
N SER A 5 -14.56 1.58 -12.60
CA SER A 5 -13.67 1.45 -13.74
C SER A 5 -13.12 0.02 -13.85
N THR A 6 -12.72 -0.39 -15.04
CA THR A 6 -11.92 -1.62 -15.25
C THR A 6 -10.42 -1.32 -15.11
N ILE A 7 -9.60 -2.36 -14.97
CA ILE A 7 -8.14 -2.17 -15.03
C ILE A 7 -7.70 -1.77 -16.44
N GLU A 8 -8.34 -2.31 -17.47
CA GLU A 8 -8.10 -1.94 -18.87
C GLU A 8 -8.23 -0.43 -19.10
N GLU A 9 -9.38 0.13 -18.70
CA GLU A 9 -9.65 1.57 -18.80
C GLU A 9 -8.57 2.39 -18.09
N ILE A 10 -8.10 1.95 -16.91
CA ILE A 10 -7.06 2.63 -16.13
C ILE A 10 -5.71 2.59 -16.85
N LEU A 11 -5.35 1.44 -17.43
CA LEU A 11 -4.08 1.25 -18.12
C LEU A 11 -4.01 2.00 -19.45
N GLU A 12 -5.16 2.21 -20.09
CA GLU A 12 -5.29 2.98 -21.33
C GLU A 12 -5.37 4.51 -21.11
N VAL A 13 -5.52 4.99 -19.86
CA VAL A 13 -5.56 6.43 -19.61
C VAL A 13 -4.21 7.08 -19.87
N GLU A 14 -4.17 7.92 -20.91
CA GLU A 14 -3.13 8.94 -21.05
C GLU A 14 -3.42 10.10 -20.09
N LEU A 15 -2.93 10.00 -18.86
CA LEU A 15 -2.98 11.12 -17.92
C LEU A 15 -2.00 12.21 -18.37
N GLN A 16 -2.52 13.43 -18.57
CA GLN A 16 -1.69 14.61 -18.76
C GLN A 16 -0.68 14.70 -17.61
N LYS A 17 0.53 15.23 -17.87
CA LYS A 17 1.62 15.28 -16.87
C LYS A 17 1.20 15.92 -15.54
N ASP A 18 0.19 16.77 -15.57
CA ASP A 18 -0.31 17.53 -14.42
C ASP A 18 -1.49 16.84 -13.69
N ASP A 19 -2.11 15.80 -14.27
CA ASP A 19 -3.21 15.06 -13.64
C ASP A 19 -2.70 13.85 -12.85
N ASN A 20 -2.09 14.13 -11.71
CA ASN A 20 -1.46 13.13 -10.83
C ASN A 20 -2.32 12.81 -9.59
N ASN A 21 -3.64 12.98 -9.65
CA ASN A 21 -4.53 12.80 -8.50
C ASN A 21 -5.90 12.21 -8.85
N SER A 22 -6.06 11.66 -10.05
CA SER A 22 -7.29 11.01 -10.48
C SER A 22 -7.63 9.82 -9.57
N ILE A 23 -8.92 9.74 -9.20
CA ILE A 23 -9.44 8.70 -8.29
C ILE A 23 -10.34 7.73 -9.07
N TYR A 24 -10.04 6.45 -8.95
CA TYR A 24 -10.77 5.34 -9.56
C TYR A 24 -11.35 4.41 -8.50
N VAL A 25 -12.35 3.64 -8.89
CA VAL A 25 -12.89 2.55 -8.07
C VAL A 25 -12.95 1.32 -8.96
N VAL A 26 -12.27 0.25 -8.59
CA VAL A 26 -12.23 -1.00 -9.36
C VAL A 26 -12.81 -2.15 -8.56
N ASN A 27 -13.38 -3.13 -9.25
CA ASN A 27 -13.61 -4.46 -8.68
C ASN A 27 -12.46 -5.37 -9.12
N ALA A 28 -11.61 -5.77 -8.19
CA ALA A 28 -10.44 -6.58 -8.51
C ALA A 28 -10.20 -7.65 -7.44
N ILE A 29 -9.62 -8.77 -7.85
CA ILE A 29 -9.08 -9.76 -6.91
C ILE A 29 -7.65 -9.35 -6.53
N ILE A 30 -7.21 -9.75 -5.34
CA ILE A 30 -5.81 -9.60 -4.95
C ILE A 30 -5.10 -10.89 -5.36
N LYS A 31 -4.27 -10.82 -6.41
CA LYS A 31 -3.48 -11.97 -6.87
C LYS A 31 -2.28 -12.23 -5.98
N ASP A 32 -1.59 -11.15 -5.61
CA ASP A 32 -0.34 -11.23 -4.89
C ASP A 32 -0.10 -9.95 -4.08
N TYR A 33 0.89 -10.00 -3.18
CA TYR A 33 1.36 -8.85 -2.42
C TYR A 33 2.87 -8.92 -2.25
N LYS A 34 3.51 -7.74 -2.18
CA LYS A 34 4.97 -7.62 -2.06
C LYS A 34 5.38 -6.50 -1.08
N PRO A 35 6.50 -6.69 -0.36
CA PRO A 35 7.28 -7.95 -0.30
C PRO A 35 6.53 -9.05 0.46
N LYS A 36 6.94 -10.33 0.35
CA LYS A 36 6.26 -11.43 1.06
C LYS A 36 6.48 -11.41 2.57
N PRO A 37 7.72 -11.22 3.08
CA PRO A 37 7.92 -11.11 4.52
C PRO A 37 7.31 -9.80 5.04
N ILE A 38 6.39 -9.91 6.00
CA ILE A 38 5.61 -8.79 6.53
C ILE A 38 6.50 -7.76 7.24
N GLU A 39 7.60 -8.18 7.86
CA GLU A 39 8.56 -7.25 8.50
C GLU A 39 9.16 -6.24 7.52
N LYS A 40 9.30 -6.64 6.23
CA LYS A 40 9.81 -5.75 5.17
C LYS A 40 8.79 -4.72 4.69
N TRP A 41 7.58 -4.74 5.23
CA TRP A 41 6.57 -3.70 4.96
C TRP A 41 6.80 -2.48 5.82
N VAL A 42 7.53 -2.63 6.92
CA VAL A 42 7.72 -1.58 7.90
C VAL A 42 8.98 -0.80 7.56
N TRP A 43 8.84 0.52 7.50
CA TRP A 43 9.92 1.46 7.25
C TRP A 43 9.99 2.48 8.38
N LYS A 44 11.17 3.06 8.59
CA LYS A 44 11.34 4.27 9.40
C LYS A 44 11.17 5.50 8.51
N TRP A 45 10.24 6.38 8.85
CA TRP A 45 9.96 7.62 8.15
C TRP A 45 10.38 8.81 9.00
N CYS A 46 11.14 9.73 8.43
CA CYS A 46 11.42 11.01 9.06
C CYS A 46 10.54 12.08 8.42
N ASP A 47 9.60 12.63 9.19
CA ASP A 47 8.70 13.68 8.71
C ASP A 47 9.43 15.00 8.45
N THR A 48 10.53 15.29 9.17
CA THR A 48 11.29 16.52 8.96
C THR A 48 12.01 16.56 7.61
N CYS A 49 12.66 15.46 7.21
CA CYS A 49 13.42 15.40 5.94
C CYS A 49 12.69 14.66 4.82
N GLN A 50 11.49 14.13 5.09
CA GLN A 50 10.66 13.37 4.14
C GLN A 50 11.41 12.20 3.48
N LYS A 51 12.26 11.50 4.26
CA LYS A 51 13.01 10.32 3.82
C LYS A 51 12.62 9.08 4.59
N ARG A 52 12.62 7.95 3.85
CA ARG A 52 12.46 6.61 4.40
C ARG A 52 13.81 5.93 4.63
N PHE A 53 13.89 5.11 5.65
CA PHE A 53 15.06 4.35 6.06
C PHE A 53 14.63 2.92 6.39
N ASP A 54 15.53 1.97 6.14
CA ASP A 54 15.32 0.59 6.51
C ASP A 54 15.21 0.46 8.05
N THR A 55 14.40 -0.48 8.51
CA THR A 55 14.24 -0.74 9.94
C THR A 55 15.44 -1.45 10.54
N GLU A 56 16.29 -2.08 9.73
CA GLU A 56 17.58 -2.65 10.14
C GLU A 56 18.55 -1.60 10.71
N ASN A 57 18.38 -0.32 10.37
CA ASN A 57 19.13 0.74 11.02
C ASN A 57 18.64 0.89 12.46
N HIS A 58 19.44 0.48 13.45
CA HIS A 58 19.07 0.51 14.87
C HIS A 58 18.95 1.93 15.47
N SER A 59 19.28 2.99 14.72
CA SER A 59 19.08 4.37 15.18
C SER A 59 17.61 4.66 15.47
N THR A 60 17.34 5.34 16.59
CA THR A 60 16.01 5.85 16.94
C THR A 60 15.73 7.23 16.32
N THR A 61 16.77 7.92 15.84
CA THR A 61 16.70 9.25 15.25
C THR A 61 17.23 9.29 13.83
N CYS A 62 16.75 10.28 13.06
CA CYS A 62 17.14 10.50 11.68
C CYS A 62 18.60 10.94 11.57
N PRO A 63 19.44 10.26 10.79
CA PRO A 63 20.87 10.61 10.66
C PRO A 63 21.12 11.93 9.89
N ILE A 64 20.07 12.59 9.40
CA ILE A 64 20.17 13.84 8.63
C ILE A 64 19.80 15.07 9.47
N CYS A 65 18.86 14.90 10.42
CA CYS A 65 18.27 16.03 11.15
C CYS A 65 17.94 15.72 12.63
N ASP A 66 18.38 14.57 13.13
CA ASP A 66 18.20 14.09 14.52
C ASP A 66 16.74 13.98 15.02
N ALA A 67 15.76 14.23 14.16
CA ALA A 67 14.34 14.05 14.47
C ALA A 67 14.01 12.57 14.74
N ALA A 68 13.02 12.33 15.60
CA ALA A 68 12.51 10.98 15.84
C ALA A 68 11.88 10.38 14.58
N PHE A 69 11.99 9.06 14.44
CA PHE A 69 11.32 8.34 13.37
C PHE A 69 9.88 7.96 13.72
N GLU A 70 9.02 7.94 12.71
CA GLU A 70 7.75 7.22 12.73
C GLU A 70 7.91 5.88 12.01
N TYR A 71 7.26 4.83 12.51
CA TYR A 71 7.15 3.57 11.78
C TYR A 71 5.96 3.66 10.83
N VAL A 72 6.18 3.31 9.56
CA VAL A 72 5.16 3.38 8.51
C VAL A 72 5.08 2.07 7.73
N PHE A 73 3.88 1.74 7.24
CA PHE A 73 3.72 0.65 6.28
C PHE A 73 3.93 1.12 4.85
N GLN A 74 4.57 0.27 4.05
CA GLN A 74 4.60 0.36 2.61
C GLN A 74 4.50 -1.05 2.02
N ILE A 75 3.44 -1.28 1.26
CA ILE A 75 3.14 -2.56 0.62
C ILE A 75 2.65 -2.33 -0.81
N ALA A 76 2.88 -3.29 -1.70
CA ALA A 76 2.25 -3.34 -3.01
C ALA A 76 1.32 -4.56 -3.11
N PHE A 77 0.16 -4.37 -3.72
CA PHE A 77 -0.77 -5.44 -4.11
C PHE A 77 -0.82 -5.55 -5.62
N LEU A 78 -0.80 -6.78 -6.11
CA LEU A 78 -1.09 -7.09 -7.50
C LEU A 78 -2.60 -7.34 -7.61
N LEU A 79 -3.29 -6.37 -8.18
CA LEU A 79 -4.72 -6.42 -8.43
C LEU A 79 -4.98 -7.05 -9.80
N GLU A 80 -6.02 -7.86 -9.93
CA GLU A 80 -6.43 -8.43 -11.21
C GLU A 80 -7.93 -8.24 -11.47
N ASN A 81 -8.25 -7.86 -12.70
CA ASN A 81 -9.59 -7.71 -13.23
C ASN A 81 -9.57 -8.17 -14.69
N ASN A 82 -10.40 -9.16 -15.04
CA ASN A 82 -10.51 -9.71 -16.39
C ASN A 82 -9.17 -10.17 -17.00
N GLY A 83 -8.28 -10.77 -16.20
CA GLY A 83 -6.96 -11.23 -16.66
C GLY A 83 -5.89 -10.15 -16.79
N LEU A 84 -6.24 -8.87 -16.67
CA LEU A 84 -5.29 -7.76 -16.62
C LEU A 84 -4.86 -7.48 -15.19
N VAL A 85 -3.59 -7.12 -15.01
CA VAL A 85 -3.00 -6.88 -13.69
C VAL A 85 -2.57 -5.43 -13.52
N LEU A 86 -2.76 -4.91 -12.30
CA LEU A 86 -2.33 -3.58 -11.91
C LEU A 86 -1.60 -3.65 -10.57
N LEU A 87 -0.40 -3.07 -10.50
CA LEU A 87 0.32 -2.93 -9.24
C LEU A 87 -0.15 -1.65 -8.53
N ALA A 88 -0.66 -1.80 -7.30
CA ALA A 88 -1.13 -0.69 -6.48
C ALA A 88 -0.47 -0.70 -5.10
N TYR A 89 0.01 0.46 -4.65
CA TYR A 89 0.72 0.61 -3.38
C TYR A 89 -0.22 1.06 -2.26
N ALA A 90 -0.08 0.53 -1.06
CA ALA A 90 -0.68 1.12 0.13
C ALA A 90 0.42 1.73 1.01
N PHE A 91 0.22 3.00 1.39
CA PHE A 91 1.15 3.77 2.22
C PHE A 91 0.47 4.16 3.53
N ASN A 92 1.18 3.96 4.64
CA ASN A 92 0.85 4.39 6.01
C ASN A 92 -0.64 4.63 6.32
N GLN A 93 -1.15 5.86 6.16
CA GLN A 93 -2.52 6.23 6.51
C GLN A 93 -3.56 5.40 5.75
N HIS A 94 -3.27 4.99 4.52
CA HIS A 94 -4.13 4.08 3.76
C HIS A 94 -4.04 2.65 4.29
N CYS A 95 -2.87 2.20 4.74
CA CYS A 95 -2.72 0.90 5.40
C CYS A 95 -3.50 0.82 6.73
N LYS A 96 -3.63 1.92 7.48
CA LYS A 96 -4.48 1.96 8.70
C LYS A 96 -5.94 1.61 8.40
N ASN A 97 -6.44 1.98 7.23
CA ASN A 97 -7.80 1.61 6.82
C ASN A 97 -7.91 0.15 6.39
N LEU A 98 -6.86 -0.39 5.77
CA LEU A 98 -6.80 -1.80 5.37
C LEU A 98 -6.66 -2.72 6.59
N PHE A 99 -5.86 -2.31 7.57
CA PHE A 99 -5.40 -3.11 8.70
C PHE A 99 -5.61 -2.36 10.03
N PRO A 100 -6.85 -2.03 10.42
CA PRO A 100 -7.12 -1.12 11.54
C PRO A 100 -6.66 -1.63 12.90
N ASN A 101 -6.42 -2.94 13.03
CA ASN A 101 -5.98 -3.58 14.26
C ASN A 101 -4.46 -3.71 14.39
N TYR A 102 -3.69 -3.16 13.45
CA TYR A 102 -2.24 -3.32 13.39
C TYR A 102 -1.54 -1.97 13.24
N THR A 103 -0.58 -1.69 14.11
CA THR A 103 0.33 -0.57 13.94
C THR A 103 1.66 -1.03 13.31
N PRO A 104 2.33 -0.18 12.49
CA PRO A 104 3.62 -0.54 11.90
C PRO A 104 4.68 -0.95 12.94
N LYS A 105 4.76 -0.22 14.06
CA LYS A 105 5.69 -0.51 15.15
C LYS A 105 5.39 -1.86 15.80
N GLU A 106 4.13 -2.15 16.12
CA GLU A 106 3.73 -3.41 16.73
C GLU A 106 4.02 -4.61 15.82
N VAL A 107 3.73 -4.50 14.51
CA VAL A 107 4.04 -5.57 13.55
C VAL A 107 5.54 -5.82 13.41
N TYR A 108 6.36 -4.77 13.53
CA TYR A 108 7.81 -4.89 13.52
C TYR A 108 8.32 -5.57 14.79
N GLU A 109 7.88 -5.14 15.97
CA GLU A 109 8.42 -5.58 17.26
C GLU A 109 7.80 -6.90 17.78
N ASN A 110 6.60 -7.27 17.35
CA ASN A 110 5.85 -8.42 17.87
C ASN A 110 5.62 -9.49 16.79
N GLU A 111 6.30 -10.63 16.94
CA GLU A 111 6.22 -11.76 16.01
C GLU A 111 4.80 -12.36 15.91
N ALA A 112 4.07 -12.47 17.02
CA ALA A 112 2.71 -13.01 17.02
C ALA A 112 1.78 -12.10 16.20
N LYS A 113 1.86 -10.78 16.39
CA LYS A 113 1.08 -9.80 15.63
C LYS A 113 1.44 -9.80 14.14
N ARG A 114 2.73 -9.97 13.83
CA ARG A 114 3.20 -10.11 12.46
C ARG A 114 2.60 -11.34 11.78
N ARG A 115 2.58 -12.48 12.48
CA ARG A 115 2.00 -13.73 11.98
C ARG A 115 0.47 -13.63 11.80
N GLU A 116 -0.24 -12.97 12.71
CA GLU A 116 -1.67 -12.69 12.57
C GLU A 116 -1.95 -11.88 11.28
N LEU A 117 -1.16 -10.82 11.04
CA LEU A 117 -1.26 -10.01 9.83
C LEU A 117 -0.93 -10.81 8.57
N GLU A 118 0.10 -11.67 8.63
CA GLU A 118 0.49 -12.55 7.51
C GLU A 118 -0.63 -13.49 7.09
N ILE A 119 -1.27 -14.15 8.06
CA ILE A 119 -2.41 -15.05 7.83
C ILE A 119 -3.56 -14.27 7.20
N MET A 120 -3.88 -13.10 7.78
CA MET A 120 -4.96 -12.26 7.31
C MET A 120 -4.73 -11.79 5.86
N VAL A 121 -3.53 -11.28 5.54
CA VAL A 121 -3.25 -10.80 4.17
C VAL A 121 -3.18 -11.94 3.18
N SER A 122 -2.65 -13.09 3.58
CA SER A 122 -2.66 -14.30 2.75
C SER A 122 -4.09 -14.76 2.45
N SER A 123 -5.03 -14.58 3.38
CA SER A 123 -6.45 -14.88 3.14
C SER A 123 -7.10 -13.97 2.09
N LEU A 124 -6.54 -12.77 1.83
CA LEU A 124 -7.02 -11.87 0.77
C LEU A 124 -6.74 -12.43 -0.64
N CYS A 125 -5.72 -13.28 -0.79
CA CYS A 125 -5.34 -13.94 -2.04
C CYS A 125 -6.19 -15.19 -2.33
N ASN A 126 -7.52 -15.12 -2.14
CA ASN A 126 -8.43 -16.26 -2.26
C ASN A 126 -9.34 -16.22 -3.50
N GLY A 127 -9.12 -15.27 -4.42
CA GLY A 127 -9.96 -15.07 -5.61
C GLY A 127 -11.25 -14.29 -5.37
N ARG A 128 -11.52 -13.84 -4.14
CA ARG A 128 -12.63 -12.91 -3.86
C ARG A 128 -12.37 -11.57 -4.53
N GLN A 129 -13.42 -11.01 -5.13
CA GLN A 129 -13.38 -9.64 -5.64
C GLN A 129 -13.59 -8.63 -4.51
N PHE A 130 -12.75 -7.61 -4.51
CA PHE A 130 -12.83 -6.48 -3.60
C PHE A 130 -13.12 -5.21 -4.40
N ARG A 131 -13.91 -4.32 -3.79
CA ARG A 131 -14.08 -2.96 -4.28
C ARG A 131 -12.94 -2.10 -3.74
N ILE A 132 -12.04 -1.68 -4.62
CA ILE A 132 -10.79 -1.01 -4.27
C ILE A 132 -10.78 0.40 -4.86
N GLY A 133 -10.58 1.40 -4.00
CA GLY A 133 -10.30 2.77 -4.42
C GLY A 133 -8.82 2.93 -4.79
N LEU A 134 -8.56 3.59 -5.92
CA LEU A 134 -7.22 3.85 -6.43
C LEU A 134 -7.03 5.34 -6.66
N LYS A 135 -5.83 5.83 -6.41
CA LYS A 135 -5.39 7.19 -6.72
C LYS A 135 -4.15 7.14 -7.60
N SER A 136 -4.18 7.76 -8.78
CA SER A 136 -2.98 7.91 -9.59
C SER A 136 -1.97 8.86 -8.93
N TYR A 137 -0.69 8.63 -9.18
CA TYR A 137 0.40 9.54 -8.86
C TYR A 137 1.62 9.22 -9.74
N ARG A 138 2.56 10.16 -9.87
CA ARG A 138 3.87 9.88 -10.49
C ARG A 138 4.89 9.45 -9.45
N ASN A 139 5.54 8.32 -9.69
CA ASN A 139 6.61 7.85 -8.82
C ASN A 139 7.91 8.65 -9.08
N PRO A 140 8.98 8.46 -8.29
CA PRO A 140 10.25 9.19 -8.48
C PRO A 140 10.96 8.97 -9.84
N ARG A 141 10.47 8.05 -10.68
CA ARG A 141 10.92 7.81 -12.06
C ARG A 141 10.01 8.48 -13.09
N GLU A 142 9.07 9.32 -12.65
CA GLU A 142 8.05 9.97 -13.48
C GLU A 142 7.06 9.01 -14.15
N GLU A 143 7.02 7.76 -13.72
CA GLU A 143 6.10 6.75 -14.22
C GLU A 143 4.75 6.84 -13.49
N LEU A 144 3.66 6.60 -14.22
CA LEU A 144 2.33 6.51 -13.64
C LEU A 144 2.25 5.31 -12.69
N SER A 145 1.81 5.56 -11.46
CA SER A 145 1.65 4.57 -10.40
C SER A 145 0.33 4.79 -9.67
N PHE A 146 -0.12 3.80 -8.90
CA PHE A 146 -1.41 3.84 -8.24
C PHE A 146 -1.28 3.54 -6.75
N ALA A 147 -1.94 4.33 -5.92
CA ALA A 147 -2.06 4.12 -4.49
C ALA A 147 -3.46 3.61 -4.15
N ILE A 148 -3.56 2.60 -3.29
CA ILE A 148 -4.82 2.16 -2.70
C ILE A 148 -5.28 3.22 -1.71
N VAL A 149 -6.50 3.70 -1.89
CA VAL A 149 -7.15 4.72 -1.06
C VAL A 149 -8.59 4.32 -0.77
N ASN A 150 -9.18 4.85 0.31
CA ASN A 150 -10.60 4.69 0.63
C ASN A 150 -11.11 3.23 0.56
N THR A 151 -10.26 2.28 0.93
CA THR A 151 -10.52 0.84 0.85
C THR A 151 -10.44 0.26 2.25
N LYS A 152 -11.34 -0.68 2.56
CA LYS A 152 -11.30 -1.52 3.75
C LYS A 152 -11.59 -2.96 3.29
N PHE A 153 -10.70 -3.89 3.60
CA PHE A 153 -10.96 -5.29 3.35
C PHE A 153 -11.85 -5.83 4.47
N ILE A 154 -13.05 -6.31 4.09
CA ILE A 154 -13.96 -6.99 5.01
C ILE A 154 -13.74 -8.48 4.77
N ILE A 155 -13.12 -9.13 5.74
CA ILE A 155 -12.95 -10.59 5.77
C ILE A 155 -14.07 -11.09 6.68
N GLU A 156 -14.94 -11.92 6.12
CA GLU A 156 -16.05 -12.57 6.83
C GLU A 156 -15.61 -13.93 7.35
#